data_AF-A0AAW3IUK9-F1
#
_entry.id   AF-A0AAW3IUK9-F1
#
_cell.length_a   1.000
_cell.length_b   1.000
_cell.length_c   1.000
_cell.angle_alpha   90.00
_cell.angle_beta   90.00
_cell.angle_gamma   90.00
#
_symmetry.space_group_name_H-M   'P 1'
#
loop_
_entity.id
_entity.type
_entity.pdbx_description
1 polymer ?
#
loop_
_entity_poly.entity_id
_entity_poly.type
_entity_poly.pdbx_seq_one_letter_code
_entity_poly.pdbx_strand_id
1 'polypeptide(L)'
;MKIKLLTASVAAVLLAGCGSDSDPVVKTYSVQAYDPAVIDMKVSYTCGDLKGEANELTTNYKGMVGYARISHVDVVSAPQDCEFVLSPTATSRDASNSKPITTTYKIPKGLAQVDSRVTGSPFTTLVAGSLEEGGVYSPEVAEQVFADLGIDINAIGVSVDDLLRNTENVVKQLDESNDTATKALATKLVATANVVSDVIKANPTATPKSISVAAKAITEEVIAKNPHYPKAGADSEDVIYVEISAEDTKNVVDQVEKDIAAGKPVDEIKPTVPTIPDAKPGKPIAPVNPPSGGSGGN
;
A
#
# COMPACT_ATOMS: atom_id res chain seq x y z
N MET A 1 39.53 41.63 9.91
CA MET A 1 39.10 41.63 11.34
C MET A 1 38.34 42.94 11.57
N LYS A 2 37.04 43.04 11.88
CA LYS A 2 36.07 42.15 12.55
C LYS A 2 34.67 42.47 12.01
N ILE A 3 33.97 41.50 11.44
CA ILE A 3 32.52 41.51 11.20
C ILE A 3 31.95 40.54 12.22
N LYS A 4 31.36 41.03 13.30
CA LYS A 4 30.52 40.26 14.25
C LYS A 4 29.62 41.23 15.01
N LEU A 5 28.45 41.52 14.46
CA LEU A 5 27.31 42.11 15.19
C LEU A 5 26.10 42.21 14.25
N LEU A 6 25.50 41.07 13.88
CA LEU A 6 24.20 41.01 13.19
C LEU A 6 23.60 39.58 13.29
N THR A 7 23.64 38.97 14.47
CA THR A 7 23.05 37.63 14.73
C THR A 7 22.40 37.56 16.11
N ALA A 8 21.54 38.52 16.44
CA ALA A 8 20.76 38.49 17.68
C ALA A 8 19.40 39.20 17.56
N SER A 9 18.67 39.01 16.45
CA SER A 9 17.33 39.63 16.27
C SER A 9 16.26 38.75 15.62
N VAL A 10 16.51 37.45 15.43
CA VAL A 10 15.49 36.48 14.94
C VAL A 10 15.03 35.51 16.03
N ALA A 11 15.53 35.64 17.26
CA ALA A 11 15.14 34.79 18.38
C ALA A 11 14.01 35.36 19.27
N ALA A 12 13.47 36.56 18.95
CA ALA A 12 12.50 37.26 19.82
C ALA A 12 11.07 37.38 19.27
N VAL A 13 10.76 36.78 18.11
CA VAL A 13 9.39 36.76 17.56
C VAL A 13 8.73 35.38 17.64
N LEU A 14 9.44 34.35 18.14
CA LEU A 14 8.86 33.01 18.36
C LEU A 14 8.41 32.73 19.81
N LEU A 15 8.52 33.70 20.74
CA LEU A 15 8.29 33.48 22.18
C LEU A 15 7.30 34.44 22.84
N ALA A 16 6.44 35.11 22.06
CA ALA A 16 5.38 35.95 22.61
C ALA A 16 4.08 35.78 21.82
N GLY A 17 3.41 34.64 22.03
CA GLY A 17 2.06 34.41 21.52
C GLY A 17 1.56 33.01 21.83
N CYS A 18 0.81 32.87 22.92
CA CYS A 18 0.11 31.66 23.41
C CYS A 18 1.03 30.58 24.02
N GLY A 19 1.15 30.39 25.33
CA GLY A 19 0.16 30.69 26.38
C GLY A 19 -0.98 29.66 26.36
N SER A 20 -0.64 28.37 26.46
CA SER A 20 -1.47 27.29 27.01
C SER A 20 -0.57 26.07 27.21
N ASP A 21 -0.67 25.45 28.38
CA ASP A 21 -0.10 24.13 28.65
C ASP A 21 -0.62 23.13 27.61
N SER A 22 0.24 22.80 26.65
CA SER A 22 0.07 21.66 25.77
C SER A 22 1.46 21.21 25.41
N ASP A 23 1.81 19.97 25.76
CA ASP A 23 3.05 19.33 25.34
C ASP A 23 3.35 19.63 23.86
N PRO A 24 4.62 19.83 23.47
CA PRO A 24 4.95 20.08 22.07
C PRO A 24 4.37 18.96 21.21
N VAL A 25 3.48 19.32 20.28
CA VAL A 25 2.91 18.36 19.32
C VAL A 25 4.05 17.86 18.44
N VAL A 26 4.53 16.64 18.70
CA VAL A 26 5.55 15.99 17.88
C VAL A 26 4.92 15.74 16.51
N LYS A 27 5.39 16.45 15.49
CA LYS A 27 4.95 16.23 14.10
C LYS A 27 5.35 14.81 13.69
N THR A 28 4.40 14.07 13.11
CA THR A 28 4.63 12.71 12.63
C THR A 28 4.26 12.59 11.16
N TYR A 29 4.93 11.68 10.47
CA TYR A 29 4.61 11.26 9.11
C TYR A 29 3.92 9.89 9.17
N SER A 30 2.86 9.72 8.39
CA SER A 30 2.04 8.50 8.39
C SER A 30 2.30 7.65 7.16
N VAL A 31 2.59 6.37 7.40
CA VAL A 31 2.71 5.34 6.36
C VAL A 31 1.58 4.33 6.56
N GLN A 32 0.79 4.09 5.52
CA GLN A 32 -0.27 3.10 5.52
C GLN A 32 0.22 1.77 4.95
N ALA A 33 -0.17 0.63 5.51
CA ALA A 33 -0.11 -0.66 4.82
C ALA A 33 -1.48 -1.01 4.21
N TYR A 34 -1.50 -1.43 2.95
CA TYR A 34 -2.73 -1.74 2.23
C TYR A 34 -2.63 -2.97 1.33
N ASP A 35 -3.31 -4.02 1.76
CA ASP A 35 -3.83 -5.17 1.03
C ASP A 35 -5.17 -5.55 1.71
N PRO A 36 -6.25 -4.82 1.36
CA PRO A 36 -6.95 -3.91 2.31
C PRO A 36 -6.20 -3.46 3.58
N ALA A 37 -6.77 -2.65 4.48
CA ALA A 37 -5.98 -2.06 5.58
C ALA A 37 -5.25 -3.14 6.43
N VAL A 38 -3.91 -3.13 6.45
CA VAL A 38 -3.11 -4.19 7.10
C VAL A 38 -2.56 -3.73 8.44
N ILE A 39 -2.90 -4.44 9.50
CA ILE A 39 -2.44 -4.17 10.86
C ILE A 39 -1.19 -4.99 11.21
N ASP A 40 -0.48 -4.55 12.24
CA ASP A 40 0.70 -5.19 12.85
C ASP A 40 1.91 -5.40 11.90
N MET A 41 2.08 -4.56 10.88
CA MET A 41 3.30 -4.56 10.06
C MET A 41 4.37 -3.64 10.65
N LYS A 42 5.62 -4.08 10.56
CA LYS A 42 6.78 -3.25 10.92
C LYS A 42 7.14 -2.35 9.76
N VAL A 43 7.33 -1.05 10.01
CA VAL A 43 7.76 -0.09 8.98
C VAL A 43 9.19 0.35 9.25
N SER A 44 10.08 0.14 8.28
CA SER A 44 11.42 0.74 8.25
C SER A 44 11.52 1.74 7.11
N TYR A 45 12.45 2.68 7.24
CA TYR A 45 12.74 3.70 6.23
C TYR A 45 14.24 3.84 6.00
N THR A 46 14.58 4.20 4.76
CA THR A 46 15.92 4.64 4.37
C THR A 46 15.80 5.99 3.67
N CYS A 47 16.46 7.03 4.17
CA CYS A 47 16.49 8.37 3.57
C CYS A 47 17.95 8.77 3.33
N GLY A 48 18.50 8.40 2.16
CA GLY A 48 19.95 8.48 1.93
C GLY A 48 20.71 7.53 2.87
N ASP A 49 21.66 8.06 3.65
CA ASP A 49 22.43 7.26 4.62
C ASP A 49 21.66 7.00 5.93
N LEU A 50 20.58 7.75 6.18
CA LEU A 50 19.74 7.57 7.37
C LEU A 50 18.90 6.30 7.22
N LYS A 51 18.95 5.43 8.22
CA LYS A 51 18.07 4.27 8.36
C LYS A 51 17.39 4.28 9.70
N GLY A 52 16.12 3.88 9.74
CA GLY A 52 15.37 3.80 10.98
C GLY A 52 14.08 3.02 10.85
N GLU A 53 13.30 3.07 11.93
CA GLU A 53 12.03 2.36 12.07
C GLU A 53 10.94 3.31 12.55
N ALA A 54 9.69 3.00 12.21
CA ALA A 54 8.54 3.73 12.73
C ALA A 54 8.42 3.57 14.25
N ASN A 55 7.75 4.55 14.86
CA ASN A 55 7.54 4.60 16.30
C ASN A 55 6.63 3.44 16.79
N GLU A 56 5.79 2.92 15.90
CA GLU A 56 4.83 1.85 16.15
C GLU A 56 4.68 0.98 14.90
N LEU A 57 4.18 -0.25 15.07
CA LEU A 57 3.68 -1.06 13.95
C LEU A 57 2.46 -0.39 13.32
N THR A 58 2.01 -0.86 12.17
CA THR A 58 0.71 -0.44 11.64
C THR A 58 -0.40 -0.79 12.63
N THR A 59 -1.20 0.19 13.03
CA THR A 59 -2.10 0.05 14.18
C THR A 59 -3.50 -0.42 13.79
N ASN A 60 -4.27 -0.93 14.75
CA ASN A 60 -5.71 -1.15 14.60
C ASN A 60 -6.53 -0.11 15.39
N TYR A 61 -6.04 1.12 15.49
CA TYR A 61 -6.73 2.18 16.23
C TYR A 61 -7.80 2.85 15.37
N LYS A 62 -8.93 3.23 15.96
CA LYS A 62 -9.96 4.02 15.28
C LYS A 62 -9.35 5.27 14.64
N GLY A 63 -9.58 5.43 13.33
CA GLY A 63 -9.00 6.53 12.54
C GLY A 63 -7.53 6.35 12.12
N MET A 64 -6.88 5.24 12.52
CA MET A 64 -5.51 4.89 12.15
C MET A 64 -5.34 3.40 11.82
N VAL A 65 -6.39 2.74 11.32
CA VAL A 65 -6.33 1.32 10.94
C VAL A 65 -5.37 1.13 9.76
N GLY A 66 -4.34 0.32 9.97
CA GLY A 66 -3.29 0.07 8.99
C GLY A 66 -2.22 1.16 8.89
N TYR A 67 -2.21 2.15 9.79
CA TYR A 67 -1.22 3.23 9.76
C TYR A 67 -0.14 3.06 10.82
N ALA A 68 1.11 3.34 10.45
CA ALA A 68 2.23 3.54 11.36
C ALA A 68 2.65 5.02 11.34
N ARG A 69 3.28 5.48 12.44
CA ARG A 69 3.76 6.87 12.58
C ARG A 69 5.28 6.93 12.73
N ILE A 70 5.90 7.90 12.07
CA ILE A 70 7.33 8.17 12.12
C ILE A 70 7.53 9.61 12.59
N SER A 71 8.33 9.81 13.63
CA SER A 71 8.62 11.15 14.19
C SER A 71 9.99 11.72 13.81
N HIS A 72 10.82 10.95 13.09
CA HIS A 72 12.16 11.40 12.71
C HIS A 72 12.09 12.62 11.80
N VAL A 73 12.86 13.68 12.12
CA VAL A 73 12.77 14.99 11.46
C VAL A 73 13.00 14.90 9.96
N ASP A 74 13.96 14.09 9.50
CA ASP A 74 14.27 13.94 8.07
C ASP A 74 13.13 13.28 7.30
N VAL A 75 12.44 12.29 7.91
CA VAL A 75 11.26 11.67 7.30
C VAL A 75 10.10 12.66 7.26
N VAL A 76 9.91 13.45 8.32
CA VAL A 76 8.79 14.40 8.39
C VAL A 76 8.99 15.60 7.46
N SER A 77 10.23 16.06 7.30
CA SER A 77 10.56 17.26 6.53
C SER A 77 10.86 16.99 5.06
N ALA A 78 11.29 15.77 4.72
CA ALA A 78 11.61 15.36 3.36
C ALA A 78 11.26 13.88 3.09
N PRO A 79 10.00 13.44 3.28
CA PRO A 79 9.62 12.04 3.09
C PRO A 79 9.82 11.57 1.64
N GLN A 80 9.82 12.48 0.66
CA GLN A 80 10.12 12.17 -0.74
C GLN A 80 11.53 11.60 -0.95
N ASP A 81 12.47 11.90 -0.04
CA ASP A 81 13.84 11.39 -0.11
C ASP A 81 13.98 9.97 0.48
N CYS A 82 12.89 9.45 1.04
CA CYS A 82 12.85 8.17 1.72
C CYS A 82 12.21 7.07 0.87
N GLU A 83 12.76 5.87 0.96
CA GLU A 83 12.07 4.62 0.67
C GLU A 83 11.55 4.00 1.97
N PHE A 84 10.46 3.24 1.89
CA PHE A 84 9.89 2.55 3.04
C PHE A 84 9.71 1.05 2.75
N VAL A 85 9.97 0.23 3.75
CA VAL A 85 9.74 -1.22 3.71
C VAL A 85 8.79 -1.58 4.85
N LEU A 86 7.68 -2.21 4.49
CA LEU A 86 6.69 -2.71 5.42
C LEU A 86 6.84 -4.22 5.49
N SER A 87 7.42 -4.71 6.58
CA SER A 87 7.66 -6.13 6.80
C SER A 87 6.55 -6.75 7.65
N PRO A 88 5.98 -7.90 7.23
CA PRO A 88 4.97 -8.58 8.02
C PRO A 88 5.57 -9.17 9.29
N THR A 89 4.77 -9.23 10.33
CA THR A 89 5.03 -9.96 11.57
C THR A 89 4.13 -11.21 11.62
N ALA A 90 4.28 -12.04 12.66
CA ALA A 90 3.41 -13.21 12.83
C ALA A 90 1.92 -12.83 13.01
N THR A 91 1.65 -11.60 13.48
CA THR A 91 0.30 -11.10 13.73
C THR A 91 -0.21 -10.17 12.63
N SER A 92 0.56 -9.93 11.55
CA SER A 92 0.07 -9.07 10.46
C SER A 92 -1.17 -9.67 9.77
N ARG A 93 -2.23 -8.87 9.69
CA ARG A 93 -3.53 -9.27 9.15
C ARG A 93 -4.16 -8.15 8.33
N ASP A 94 -4.87 -8.53 7.28
CA ASP A 94 -5.89 -7.68 6.67
C ASP A 94 -7.02 -7.45 7.70
N ALA A 95 -7.26 -6.20 8.08
CA ALA A 95 -8.29 -5.83 9.05
C ALA A 95 -9.72 -6.05 8.53
N SER A 96 -9.92 -6.10 7.21
CA SER A 96 -11.24 -6.26 6.60
C SER A 96 -11.75 -7.70 6.71
N ASN A 97 -10.87 -8.71 6.66
CA ASN A 97 -11.28 -10.12 6.58
C ASN A 97 -10.43 -11.08 7.45
N SER A 98 -9.43 -10.59 8.19
CA SER A 98 -8.47 -11.36 8.99
C SER A 98 -7.53 -12.29 8.19
N LYS A 99 -7.38 -12.10 6.88
CA LYS A 99 -6.39 -12.86 6.08
C LYS A 99 -4.98 -12.60 6.61
N PRO A 100 -4.16 -13.64 6.87
CA PRO A 100 -2.74 -13.49 7.18
C PRO A 100 -1.96 -12.79 6.08
N ILE A 101 -1.25 -11.73 6.42
CA ILE A 101 -0.34 -11.03 5.50
C ILE A 101 1.09 -11.50 5.77
N THR A 102 1.70 -12.09 4.76
CA THR A 102 3.08 -12.62 4.84
C THR A 102 4.02 -12.03 3.78
N THR A 103 3.51 -11.03 3.05
CA THR A 103 4.20 -10.33 1.97
C THR A 103 4.82 -9.03 2.51
N THR A 104 6.01 -8.71 2.05
CA THR A 104 6.66 -7.42 2.33
C THR A 104 6.21 -6.40 1.30
N TYR A 105 5.78 -5.23 1.75
CA TYR A 105 5.46 -4.12 0.86
C TYR A 105 6.58 -3.09 0.81
N LYS A 106 6.73 -2.45 -0.34
CA LYS A 106 7.74 -1.41 -0.57
C LYS A 106 7.08 -0.14 -1.06
N ILE A 107 7.63 0.99 -0.66
CA ILE A 107 7.29 2.33 -1.15
C ILE A 107 8.58 2.91 -1.73
N PRO A 108 8.61 3.22 -3.04
CA PRO A 108 9.81 3.74 -3.66
C PRO A 108 10.10 5.18 -3.22
N LYS A 109 11.39 5.53 -3.24
CA LYS A 109 11.82 6.93 -3.11
C LYS A 109 11.14 7.81 -4.16
N GLY A 110 10.77 9.03 -3.78
CA GLY A 110 10.10 10.02 -4.64
C GLY A 110 8.58 9.96 -4.66
N LEU A 111 7.96 8.86 -4.19
CA LEU A 111 6.51 8.76 -4.13
C LEU A 111 5.92 9.55 -2.98
N ALA A 112 6.54 9.52 -1.80
CA ALA A 112 6.05 10.19 -0.60
C ALA A 112 6.15 11.73 -0.70
N GLN A 113 5.33 12.47 0.05
CA GLN A 113 5.32 13.94 0.03
C GLN A 113 5.09 14.54 1.42
N VAL A 114 5.71 15.70 1.67
CA VAL A 114 5.52 16.47 2.90
C VAL A 114 4.03 16.75 3.12
N ASP A 115 3.59 16.66 4.38
CA ASP A 115 2.20 16.90 4.80
C ASP A 115 1.14 16.02 4.12
N SER A 116 1.57 14.93 3.48
CA SER A 116 0.71 13.85 2.96
C SER A 116 0.98 12.55 3.70
N ARG A 117 0.14 11.55 3.44
CA ARG A 117 0.42 10.15 3.74
C ARG A 117 0.97 9.45 2.49
N VAL A 118 1.51 8.25 2.68
CA VAL A 118 1.86 7.34 1.58
C VAL A 118 1.43 5.92 1.92
N THR A 119 1.03 5.14 0.93
CA THR A 119 0.56 3.77 1.11
C THR A 119 1.61 2.78 0.60
N GLY A 120 1.94 1.79 1.42
CA GLY A 120 2.68 0.60 1.06
C GLY A 120 1.71 -0.53 0.76
N SER A 121 1.67 -0.96 -0.49
CA SER A 121 0.73 -1.96 -0.99
C SER A 121 1.41 -2.92 -1.96
N PRO A 122 0.72 -4.00 -2.38
CA PRO A 122 1.15 -4.81 -3.52
C PRO A 122 1.44 -3.95 -4.77
N PHE A 123 0.67 -2.89 -5.01
CA PHE A 123 0.90 -1.97 -6.14
C PHE A 123 2.20 -1.19 -6.03
N THR A 124 2.45 -0.49 -4.91
CA THR A 124 3.72 0.24 -4.74
C THR A 124 4.92 -0.69 -4.72
N THR A 125 4.72 -1.95 -4.33
CA THR A 125 5.76 -2.98 -4.37
C THR A 125 6.14 -3.36 -5.79
N LEU A 126 5.16 -3.53 -6.69
CA LEU A 126 5.42 -3.73 -8.11
C LEU A 126 6.08 -2.51 -8.75
N VAL A 127 5.61 -1.30 -8.41
CA VAL A 127 6.23 -0.06 -8.88
C VAL A 127 7.69 0.01 -8.44
N ALA A 128 7.96 -0.19 -7.15
CA ALA A 128 9.33 -0.20 -6.62
C ALA A 128 10.21 -1.27 -7.28
N GLY A 129 9.66 -2.46 -7.56
CA GLY A 129 10.37 -3.52 -8.27
C GLY A 129 10.66 -3.21 -9.74
N SER A 130 9.91 -2.27 -10.35
CA SER A 130 10.05 -1.87 -11.75
C SER A 130 11.04 -0.73 -11.96
N LEU A 131 11.54 -0.13 -10.87
CA LEU A 131 12.59 0.87 -10.92
C LEU A 131 13.95 0.19 -11.07
N GLU A 132 14.86 0.86 -11.79
CA GLU A 132 16.27 0.49 -11.78
C GLU A 132 16.87 0.62 -10.37
N GLU A 133 18.02 0.01 -10.12
CA GLU A 133 18.68 0.09 -8.81
C GLU A 133 18.99 1.57 -8.45
N GLY A 134 18.46 2.03 -7.32
CA GLY A 134 18.55 3.44 -6.91
C GLY A 134 17.64 4.40 -7.67
N GLY A 135 16.76 3.87 -8.53
CA GLY A 135 15.77 4.64 -9.28
C GLY A 135 14.78 5.37 -8.38
N VAL A 136 14.31 6.51 -8.88
CA VAL A 136 13.29 7.34 -8.21
C VAL A 136 11.95 7.11 -8.90
N TYR A 137 10.89 7.08 -8.11
CA TYR A 137 9.53 7.01 -8.58
C TYR A 137 9.23 8.05 -9.68
N SER A 138 8.49 7.60 -10.69
CA SER A 138 7.86 8.46 -11.69
C SER A 138 6.44 7.93 -11.98
N PRO A 139 5.47 8.81 -12.30
CA PRO A 139 4.12 8.39 -12.63
C PRO A 139 4.07 7.42 -13.81
N GLU A 140 4.93 7.58 -14.82
CA GLU A 140 4.94 6.76 -16.04
C GLU A 140 5.23 5.28 -15.75
N VAL A 141 6.14 5.00 -14.81
CA VAL A 141 6.43 3.62 -14.37
C VAL A 141 5.20 3.01 -13.69
N ALA A 142 4.51 3.79 -12.86
CA ALA A 142 3.31 3.32 -12.19
C ALA A 142 2.15 3.08 -13.16
N GLU A 143 1.91 4.01 -14.09
CA GLU A 143 0.91 3.84 -15.14
C GLU A 143 1.15 2.58 -15.97
N GLN A 144 2.41 2.29 -16.31
CA GLN A 144 2.75 1.05 -17.01
C GLN A 144 2.46 -0.20 -16.16
N VAL A 145 2.77 -0.19 -14.86
CA VAL A 145 2.44 -1.29 -13.95
C VAL A 145 0.92 -1.52 -13.88
N PHE A 146 0.13 -0.45 -13.77
CA PHE A 146 -1.33 -0.58 -13.78
C PHE A 146 -1.87 -1.06 -15.12
N ALA A 147 -1.29 -0.61 -16.24
CA ALA A 147 -1.63 -1.11 -17.56
C ALA A 147 -1.35 -2.62 -17.70
N ASP A 148 -0.20 -3.10 -17.20
CA ASP A 148 0.16 -4.53 -17.18
C ASP A 148 -0.78 -5.34 -16.28
N LEU A 149 -1.27 -4.76 -15.18
CA LEU A 149 -2.33 -5.32 -14.33
C LEU A 149 -3.73 -5.27 -14.98
N GLY A 150 -3.85 -4.65 -16.16
CA GLY A 150 -5.11 -4.46 -16.87
C GLY A 150 -6.05 -3.45 -16.21
N ILE A 151 -5.52 -2.51 -15.43
CA ILE A 151 -6.28 -1.45 -14.75
C ILE A 151 -6.05 -0.14 -15.50
N ASP A 152 -7.12 0.43 -16.04
CA ASP A 152 -7.08 1.76 -16.64
C ASP A 152 -7.22 2.83 -15.55
N ILE A 153 -6.11 3.49 -15.22
CA ILE A 153 -6.10 4.59 -14.24
C ILE A 153 -7.02 5.74 -14.66
N ASN A 154 -7.16 6.00 -15.97
CA ASN A 154 -8.02 7.09 -16.43
C ASN A 154 -9.50 6.82 -16.13
N ALA A 155 -9.90 5.54 -16.10
CA ALA A 155 -11.26 5.14 -15.74
C ALA A 155 -11.55 5.32 -14.23
N ILE A 156 -10.51 5.41 -13.38
CA ILE A 156 -10.65 5.64 -11.94
C ILE A 156 -10.99 7.10 -11.64
N GLY A 157 -10.58 8.04 -12.50
CA GLY A 157 -10.85 9.47 -12.31
C GLY A 157 -9.98 10.15 -11.25
N VAL A 158 -8.90 9.50 -10.82
CA VAL A 158 -7.86 10.07 -9.94
C VAL A 158 -6.48 9.81 -10.55
N SER A 159 -5.47 10.58 -10.15
CA SER A 159 -4.10 10.33 -10.61
C SER A 159 -3.54 9.03 -10.02
N VAL A 160 -2.56 8.42 -10.71
CA VAL A 160 -1.87 7.25 -10.17
C VAL A 160 -1.16 7.58 -8.85
N ASP A 161 -0.63 8.80 -8.71
CA ASP A 161 -0.01 9.30 -7.48
C ASP A 161 -1.01 9.30 -6.31
N ASP A 162 -2.23 9.81 -6.52
CA ASP A 162 -3.26 9.84 -5.49
C ASP A 162 -3.67 8.43 -5.06
N LEU A 163 -3.80 7.52 -6.03
CA LEU A 163 -4.09 6.11 -5.76
C LEU A 163 -2.97 5.46 -4.94
N LEU A 164 -1.70 5.69 -5.27
CA LEU A 164 -0.56 5.07 -4.58
C LEU A 164 -0.26 5.71 -3.22
N ARG A 165 -0.65 6.97 -3.01
CA ARG A 165 -0.46 7.67 -1.75
C ARG A 165 -1.60 7.47 -0.76
N ASN A 166 -2.81 7.20 -1.25
CA ASN A 166 -4.01 7.10 -0.43
C ASN A 166 -4.98 6.03 -0.95
N THR A 167 -4.47 4.82 -1.15
CA THR A 167 -5.18 3.72 -1.82
C THR A 167 -6.52 3.39 -1.15
N GLU A 168 -6.55 3.32 0.18
CA GLU A 168 -7.78 3.02 0.93
C GLU A 168 -8.89 4.03 0.65
N ASN A 169 -8.58 5.33 0.66
CA ASN A 169 -9.58 6.35 0.42
C ASN A 169 -10.09 6.32 -1.02
N VAL A 170 -9.20 6.11 -1.99
CA VAL A 170 -9.61 5.99 -3.40
C VAL A 170 -10.54 4.78 -3.58
N VAL A 171 -10.14 3.60 -3.08
CA VAL A 171 -10.99 2.40 -3.16
C VAL A 171 -12.34 2.61 -2.48
N LYS A 172 -12.36 3.24 -1.30
CA LYS A 172 -13.60 3.56 -0.60
C LYS A 172 -14.51 4.48 -1.41
N GLN A 173 -13.97 5.54 -2.00
CA GLN A 173 -14.75 6.46 -2.84
C GLN A 173 -15.35 5.76 -4.07
N LEU A 174 -14.60 4.83 -4.67
CA LEU A 174 -15.10 4.03 -5.79
C LEU A 174 -16.24 3.09 -5.36
N ASP A 175 -16.12 2.43 -4.20
CA ASP A 175 -17.14 1.52 -3.66
C ASP A 175 -18.42 2.26 -3.23
N GLU A 176 -18.28 3.47 -2.70
CA GLU A 176 -19.38 4.35 -2.30
C GLU A 176 -20.05 5.09 -3.48
N SER A 177 -19.50 5.00 -4.70
CA SER A 177 -20.06 5.62 -5.91
C SER A 177 -21.45 5.06 -6.24
N ASN A 178 -22.35 5.87 -6.82
CA ASN A 178 -23.64 5.36 -7.31
C ASN A 178 -23.56 4.66 -8.68
N ASP A 179 -22.42 4.77 -9.36
CA ASP A 179 -22.20 4.17 -10.68
C ASP A 179 -21.64 2.73 -10.56
N THR A 180 -22.34 1.77 -11.17
CA THR A 180 -21.99 0.34 -11.09
C THR A 180 -20.62 0.04 -11.68
N ALA A 181 -20.23 0.72 -12.77
CA ALA A 181 -18.92 0.51 -13.39
C ALA A 181 -17.80 1.01 -12.47
N THR A 182 -18.01 2.15 -11.81
CA THR A 182 -17.09 2.71 -10.81
C THR A 182 -16.94 1.78 -9.60
N LYS A 183 -18.04 1.20 -9.08
CA LYS A 183 -17.96 0.19 -8.01
C LYS A 183 -17.19 -1.05 -8.44
N ALA A 184 -17.38 -1.51 -9.67
CA ALA A 184 -16.63 -2.65 -10.21
C ALA A 184 -15.12 -2.38 -10.24
N LEU A 185 -14.68 -1.13 -10.39
CA LEU A 185 -13.26 -0.76 -10.25
C LEU A 185 -12.76 -0.94 -8.81
N ALA A 186 -13.58 -0.65 -7.79
CA ALA A 186 -13.22 -0.92 -6.39
C ALA A 186 -13.01 -2.42 -6.15
N THR A 187 -13.96 -3.25 -6.56
CA THR A 187 -13.84 -4.72 -6.52
C THR A 187 -12.58 -5.19 -7.23
N LYS A 188 -12.31 -4.65 -8.42
CA LYS A 188 -11.11 -5.00 -9.19
C LYS A 188 -9.83 -4.63 -8.45
N LEU A 189 -9.71 -3.41 -7.93
CA LEU A 189 -8.53 -2.98 -7.18
C LEU A 189 -8.27 -3.84 -5.94
N VAL A 190 -9.32 -4.16 -5.18
CA VAL A 190 -9.20 -4.98 -3.96
C VAL A 190 -8.81 -6.42 -4.31
N ALA A 191 -9.44 -7.02 -5.31
CA ALA A 191 -9.10 -8.36 -5.78
C ALA A 191 -7.67 -8.41 -6.33
N THR A 192 -7.27 -7.44 -7.15
CA THR A 192 -5.91 -7.37 -7.72
C THR A 192 -4.87 -7.18 -6.62
N ALA A 193 -5.11 -6.35 -5.60
CA ALA A 193 -4.17 -6.20 -4.49
C ALA A 193 -3.91 -7.55 -3.80
N ASN A 194 -4.98 -8.27 -3.42
CA ASN A 194 -4.88 -9.57 -2.77
C ASN A 194 -4.14 -10.60 -3.65
N VAL A 195 -4.46 -10.66 -4.95
CA VAL A 195 -3.82 -11.57 -5.89
C VAL A 195 -2.34 -11.23 -6.08
N VAL A 196 -2.01 -9.96 -6.31
CA VAL A 196 -0.60 -9.51 -6.46
C VAL A 196 0.20 -9.83 -5.21
N SER A 197 -0.38 -9.63 -4.03
CA SER A 197 0.24 -9.96 -2.73
C SER A 197 0.66 -11.43 -2.65
N ASP A 198 -0.23 -12.35 -3.06
CA ASP A 198 0.03 -13.79 -3.10
C ASP A 198 1.06 -14.14 -4.20
N VAL A 199 0.98 -13.49 -5.37
CA VAL A 199 1.90 -13.73 -6.50
C VAL A 199 3.32 -13.29 -6.20
N ILE A 200 3.51 -12.10 -5.62
CA ILE A 200 4.82 -11.61 -5.16
C ILE A 200 5.42 -12.60 -4.15
N LYS A 201 4.60 -13.08 -3.21
CA LYS A 201 5.06 -14.02 -2.18
C LYS A 201 5.54 -15.34 -2.75
N ALA A 202 4.80 -15.90 -3.69
CA ALA A 202 5.12 -17.17 -4.33
C ALA A 202 6.31 -17.06 -5.31
N ASN A 203 6.56 -15.86 -5.85
CA ASN A 203 7.54 -15.64 -6.93
C ASN A 203 8.51 -14.49 -6.61
N PRO A 204 9.35 -14.63 -5.57
CA PRO A 204 10.20 -13.53 -5.08
C PRO A 204 11.30 -13.08 -6.07
N THR A 205 11.57 -13.88 -7.10
CA THR A 205 12.59 -13.59 -8.13
C THR A 205 11.99 -13.24 -9.49
N ALA A 206 10.66 -13.27 -9.63
CA ALA A 206 10.00 -12.96 -10.88
C ALA A 206 10.04 -11.45 -11.16
N THR A 207 9.98 -11.10 -12.44
CA THR A 207 9.96 -9.68 -12.84
C THR A 207 8.62 -9.04 -12.44
N PRO A 208 8.57 -7.73 -12.12
CA PRO A 208 7.31 -7.04 -11.85
C PRO A 208 6.31 -7.16 -13.00
N LYS A 209 6.82 -7.18 -14.24
CA LYS A 209 6.02 -7.36 -15.45
C LYS A 209 5.37 -8.74 -15.50
N SER A 210 6.12 -9.82 -15.27
CA SER A 210 5.55 -11.17 -15.25
C SER A 210 4.56 -11.35 -14.11
N ILE A 211 4.84 -10.79 -12.93
CA ILE A 211 3.90 -10.76 -11.81
C ILE A 211 2.61 -10.04 -12.18
N SER A 212 2.69 -8.86 -12.80
CA SER A 212 1.53 -8.05 -13.16
C SER A 212 0.61 -8.76 -14.15
N VAL A 213 1.19 -9.37 -15.19
CA VAL A 213 0.43 -10.10 -16.22
C VAL A 213 -0.19 -11.38 -15.65
N ALA A 214 0.53 -12.13 -14.82
CA ALA A 214 -0.01 -13.31 -14.15
C ALA A 214 -1.15 -12.92 -13.18
N ALA A 215 -0.93 -11.87 -12.38
CA ALA A 215 -1.92 -11.38 -11.44
C ALA A 215 -3.19 -10.86 -12.13
N LYS A 216 -3.07 -10.19 -13.29
CA LYS A 216 -4.20 -9.79 -14.11
C LYS A 216 -5.07 -11.01 -14.48
N ALA A 217 -4.47 -12.03 -15.07
CA ALA A 217 -5.19 -13.23 -15.50
C ALA A 217 -5.87 -13.96 -14.33
N ILE A 218 -5.16 -14.09 -13.21
CA ILE A 218 -5.70 -14.70 -11.99
C ILE A 218 -6.85 -13.86 -11.42
N THR A 219 -6.71 -12.53 -11.37
CA THR A 219 -7.73 -11.61 -10.86
C THR A 219 -9.02 -11.73 -11.67
N GLU A 220 -8.93 -11.80 -13.00
CA GLU A 220 -10.09 -11.96 -13.88
C GLU A 220 -10.91 -13.20 -13.51
N GLU A 221 -10.26 -14.33 -13.26
CA GLU A 221 -10.92 -15.57 -12.81
C GLU A 221 -11.46 -15.47 -11.37
N VAL A 222 -10.74 -14.79 -10.47
CA VAL A 222 -11.20 -14.56 -9.08
C VAL A 222 -12.50 -13.74 -9.08
N ILE A 223 -12.57 -12.67 -9.86
CA ILE A 223 -13.77 -11.82 -9.98
C ILE A 223 -14.87 -12.57 -10.71
N ALA A 224 -14.58 -13.33 -11.76
CA ALA A 224 -15.58 -14.14 -12.46
C ALA A 224 -16.26 -15.13 -11.51
N LYS A 225 -15.50 -15.77 -10.62
CA LYS A 225 -16.03 -16.67 -9.60
C LYS A 225 -16.68 -15.95 -8.42
N ASN A 226 -16.20 -14.75 -8.06
CA ASN A 226 -16.69 -13.95 -6.93
C ASN A 226 -16.98 -12.49 -7.35
N PRO A 227 -18.09 -12.23 -8.05
CA PRO A 227 -18.33 -10.91 -8.66
C PRO A 227 -18.49 -9.74 -7.68
N HIS A 228 -18.73 -10.03 -6.40
CA HIS A 228 -18.94 -9.05 -5.34
C HIS A 228 -17.75 -8.91 -4.39
N TYR A 229 -16.60 -9.47 -4.76
CA TYR A 229 -15.40 -9.46 -3.93
C TYR A 229 -15.07 -8.03 -3.42
N PRO A 230 -14.70 -7.86 -2.13
CA PRO A 230 -14.46 -8.90 -1.12
C PRO A 230 -15.71 -9.38 -0.37
N LYS A 231 -16.93 -8.98 -0.76
CA LYS A 231 -18.17 -9.48 -0.15
C LYS A 231 -18.56 -10.85 -0.70
N ALA A 232 -19.22 -11.65 0.11
CA ALA A 232 -19.73 -12.97 -0.30
C ALA A 232 -20.88 -12.87 -1.33
N GLY A 233 -21.54 -11.71 -1.41
CA GLY A 233 -22.65 -11.45 -2.32
C GLY A 233 -23.04 -9.96 -2.31
N ALA A 234 -23.92 -9.56 -3.23
CA ALA A 234 -24.32 -8.15 -3.43
C ALA A 234 -24.81 -7.47 -2.14
N ASP A 235 -25.66 -8.17 -1.39
CA ASP A 235 -26.32 -7.68 -0.17
C ASP A 235 -25.76 -8.35 1.10
N SER A 236 -24.60 -9.00 1.00
CA SER A 236 -23.99 -9.69 2.15
C SER A 236 -23.06 -8.76 2.90
N GLU A 237 -23.18 -8.77 4.22
CA GLU A 237 -22.19 -8.18 5.15
C GLU A 237 -21.02 -9.15 5.42
N ASP A 238 -21.14 -10.42 4.99
CA ASP A 238 -20.06 -11.38 5.11
C ASP A 238 -18.98 -11.06 4.07
N VAL A 239 -17.74 -11.05 4.55
CA VAL A 239 -16.55 -10.87 3.73
C VAL A 239 -15.89 -12.20 3.46
N ILE A 240 -15.20 -12.28 2.34
CA ILE A 240 -14.46 -13.45 1.88
C ILE A 240 -13.07 -13.05 1.43
N TYR A 241 -12.18 -14.03 1.39
CA TYR A 241 -10.89 -13.91 0.75
C TYR A 241 -10.57 -15.19 -0.03
N VAL A 242 -9.77 -15.06 -1.07
CA VAL A 242 -9.30 -16.20 -1.87
C VAL A 242 -7.82 -16.40 -1.56
N GLU A 243 -7.44 -17.67 -1.40
CA GLU A 243 -6.04 -18.09 -1.30
C GLU A 243 -5.75 -19.03 -2.46
N ILE A 244 -4.86 -18.61 -3.34
CA ILE A 244 -4.36 -19.44 -4.43
C ILE A 244 -3.07 -20.09 -3.96
N SER A 245 -2.85 -21.36 -4.31
CA SER A 245 -1.65 -22.06 -3.87
C SER A 245 -0.39 -21.41 -4.45
N ALA A 246 0.71 -21.47 -3.71
CA ALA A 246 1.98 -20.94 -4.20
C ALA A 246 2.46 -21.67 -5.47
N GLU A 247 2.16 -22.96 -5.59
CA GLU A 247 2.48 -23.77 -6.77
C GLU A 247 1.67 -23.32 -7.99
N ASP A 248 0.35 -23.17 -7.85
CA ASP A 248 -0.53 -22.67 -8.90
C ASP A 248 -0.09 -21.30 -9.39
N THR A 249 0.18 -20.41 -8.44
CA THR A 249 0.60 -19.04 -8.72
C THR A 249 1.94 -19.01 -9.45
N LYS A 250 2.88 -19.88 -9.05
CA LYS A 250 4.16 -20.04 -9.73
C LYS A 250 4.02 -20.58 -11.14
N ASN A 251 3.15 -21.56 -11.35
CA ASN A 251 2.92 -22.13 -12.68
C ASN A 251 2.41 -21.07 -13.68
N VAL A 252 1.51 -20.19 -13.24
CA VAL A 252 1.02 -19.06 -14.07
C VAL A 252 2.16 -18.10 -14.39
N VAL A 253 2.96 -17.70 -13.38
CA VAL A 253 4.11 -16.80 -13.59
C VAL A 253 5.16 -17.42 -14.52
N ASP A 254 5.54 -18.68 -14.31
CA ASP A 254 6.51 -19.39 -15.15
C ASP A 254 6.05 -19.46 -16.61
N GLN A 255 4.74 -19.60 -16.86
CA GLN A 255 4.19 -19.55 -18.21
C GLN A 255 4.30 -18.15 -18.82
N VAL A 256 3.94 -17.12 -18.07
CA VAL A 256 4.07 -15.72 -18.50
C VAL A 256 5.52 -15.38 -18.81
N GLU A 257 6.47 -15.77 -17.98
CA GLU A 257 7.90 -15.50 -18.20
C GLU A 257 8.43 -16.17 -19.47
N LYS A 258 8.02 -17.42 -19.74
CA LYS A 258 8.35 -18.10 -20.99
C LYS A 258 7.79 -17.37 -22.22
N ASP A 259 6.56 -16.89 -22.12
CA ASP A 259 5.88 -16.18 -23.20
C ASP A 259 6.52 -14.80 -23.46
N ILE A 260 6.88 -14.06 -22.41
CA ILE A 260 7.64 -12.81 -22.52
C ILE A 260 9.03 -13.08 -23.13
N ALA A 261 9.75 -14.12 -22.68
CA ALA A 261 11.05 -14.48 -23.21
C ALA A 261 11.01 -14.93 -24.68
N ALA A 262 9.88 -15.48 -25.12
CA ALA A 262 9.60 -15.80 -26.52
C ALA A 262 9.22 -14.56 -27.36
N GLY A 263 9.14 -13.37 -26.76
CA GLY A 263 8.84 -12.11 -27.43
C GLY A 263 7.36 -11.87 -27.72
N LYS A 264 6.45 -12.58 -27.03
CA LYS A 264 5.01 -12.34 -27.19
C LYS A 264 4.62 -10.95 -26.63
N PRO A 265 3.80 -10.17 -27.35
CA PRO A 265 3.20 -8.95 -26.80
C PRO A 265 2.38 -9.25 -25.54
N VAL A 266 2.49 -8.40 -24.52
CA VAL A 266 1.86 -8.62 -23.19
C VAL A 266 0.35 -8.79 -23.27
N ASP A 267 -0.30 -7.98 -24.09
CA ASP A 267 -1.74 -7.99 -24.32
C ASP A 267 -2.23 -9.28 -25.01
N GLU A 268 -1.33 -10.04 -25.64
CA GLU A 268 -1.61 -11.34 -26.24
C GLU A 268 -1.31 -12.53 -25.31
N ILE A 269 -0.63 -12.31 -24.18
CA ILE A 269 -0.31 -13.38 -23.23
C ILE A 269 -1.57 -13.78 -22.45
N LYS A 270 -1.96 -15.05 -22.60
CA LYS A 270 -3.09 -15.67 -21.90
C LYS A 270 -2.59 -16.92 -21.19
N PRO A 271 -2.04 -16.79 -19.97
CA PRO A 271 -1.57 -17.97 -19.26
C PRO A 271 -2.76 -18.83 -18.84
N THR A 272 -2.53 -20.13 -18.67
CA THR A 272 -3.56 -21.04 -18.17
C THR A 272 -3.69 -20.81 -16.67
N VAL A 273 -4.79 -20.21 -16.24
CA VAL A 273 -5.11 -20.04 -14.82
C VAL A 273 -5.73 -21.33 -14.27
N PRO A 274 -5.24 -21.87 -13.15
CA PRO A 274 -5.86 -23.03 -12.52
C PRO A 274 -7.24 -22.69 -11.99
N THR A 275 -8.07 -23.71 -11.75
CA THR A 275 -9.39 -23.51 -11.16
C THR A 275 -9.26 -22.75 -9.84
N ILE A 276 -9.88 -21.58 -9.76
CA ILE A 276 -9.85 -20.76 -8.54
C ILE A 276 -10.50 -21.55 -7.40
N PRO A 277 -9.82 -21.69 -6.24
CA PRO A 277 -10.40 -22.33 -5.06
C PRO A 277 -11.69 -21.66 -4.59
N ASP A 278 -12.47 -22.34 -3.76
CA ASP A 278 -13.61 -21.67 -3.11
C ASP A 278 -13.10 -20.61 -2.14
N ALA A 279 -13.81 -19.47 -2.10
CA ALA A 279 -13.46 -18.40 -1.20
C ALA A 279 -13.65 -18.83 0.25
N LYS A 280 -12.75 -18.38 1.12
CA LYS A 280 -12.81 -18.64 2.56
C LYS A 280 -13.60 -17.52 3.23
N PRO A 281 -14.41 -17.84 4.26
CA PRO A 281 -15.06 -16.81 5.05
C PRO A 281 -14.01 -15.99 5.80
N GLY A 282 -14.11 -14.68 5.69
CA GLY A 282 -13.32 -13.73 6.46
C GLY A 282 -14.09 -13.21 7.67
N LYS A 283 -13.37 -12.54 8.56
CA LYS A 283 -13.97 -11.80 9.68
C LYS A 283 -13.27 -10.46 9.85
N PRO A 284 -13.98 -9.33 9.80
CA PRO A 284 -13.38 -8.03 10.08
C PRO A 284 -12.84 -7.96 11.51
N ILE A 285 -11.69 -7.31 11.68
CA ILE A 285 -11.09 -7.01 12.97
C ILE A 285 -11.57 -5.62 13.38
N ALA A 286 -12.41 -5.55 14.42
CA ALA A 286 -12.95 -4.27 14.89
C ALA A 286 -11.81 -3.36 15.39
N PRO A 287 -11.79 -2.06 14.99
CA PRO A 287 -10.81 -1.11 15.49
C PRO A 287 -11.00 -0.84 16.99
N VAL A 288 -9.89 -0.69 17.70
CA VAL A 288 -9.89 -0.34 19.13
C VAL A 288 -9.67 1.16 19.32
N ASN A 289 -10.05 1.72 20.48
CA ASN A 289 -9.72 3.10 20.77
C ASN A 289 -8.18 3.25 20.85
N PRO A 290 -7.60 4.37 20.38
CA PRO A 290 -6.18 4.63 20.60
C PRO A 290 -5.89 4.66 22.11
N PRO A 291 -4.66 4.34 22.54
CA PRO A 291 -4.27 4.50 23.94
C PRO A 291 -4.59 5.94 24.36
N SER A 292 -5.38 6.11 25.43
CA SER A 292 -5.48 7.43 26.03
C SER A 292 -4.09 7.80 26.50
N GLY A 293 -3.52 8.88 25.94
CA GLY A 293 -2.28 9.45 26.46
C GLY A 293 -2.45 9.60 27.96
N GLY A 294 -1.59 8.93 28.73
CA GLY A 294 -1.72 8.89 30.18
C GLY A 294 -1.73 10.32 30.71
N SER A 295 -2.85 10.72 31.32
CA SER A 295 -2.84 11.84 32.25
C SER A 295 -1.96 11.44 33.43
N GLY A 296 -0.64 11.67 33.30
CA GLY A 296 0.31 11.59 34.38
C GLY A 296 0.07 12.73 35.35
N GLY A 297 -0.95 12.58 36.19
CA GLY A 297 -1.18 13.39 37.38
C GLY A 297 -1.00 12.53 38.62
N ASN A 298 0.21 12.55 39.17
CA ASN A 298 0.55 12.61 40.61
C ASN A 298 2.06 12.55 40.80
#